data_AF-A0A227J3Z3-F1
#
_entry.id   AF-A0A227J3Z3-F1
#
_cell.length_a   1.000
_cell.length_b   1.000
_cell.length_c   1.000
_cell.angle_alpha   90.00
_cell.angle_beta   90.00
_cell.angle_gamma   90.00
#
_symmetry.space_group_name_H-M   'P 1'
#
loop_
_entity.id
_entity.type
_entity.pdbx_description
1 polymer ?
#
loop_
_entity_poly.entity_id
_entity_poly.type
_entity_poly.pdbx_seq_one_letter_code
_entity_poly.pdbx_strand_id
1 'polypeptide(L)'
;HAEQFNAVMKAVNPNSELNLIQVSSMGPDTAILLQQKIEQGEWVVIVGDRTSTSKENRVVWADFLGKPAPFPQGPFMLASVLKAPVYLLFGLRDDEANTPHFNVYFEHFSD
;
A
#
# COMPACT_ATOMS: atom_id res chain seq x y z
N HIS A 1 2.09 14.66 0.12
CA HIS A 1 2.45 13.35 0.71
C HIS A 1 3.51 12.58 -0.08
N ALA A 2 3.44 12.54 -1.42
CA ALA A 2 4.41 11.82 -2.25
C ALA A 2 5.87 12.35 -2.15
N GLU A 3 6.07 13.66 -1.98
CA GLU A 3 7.41 14.27 -1.96
C GLU A 3 8.28 13.86 -0.76
N GLN A 4 7.72 13.83 0.46
CA GLN A 4 8.46 13.39 1.66
C GLN A 4 8.82 11.90 1.59
N PHE A 5 7.91 11.07 1.06
CA PHE A 5 8.18 9.64 0.86
C PHE A 5 9.32 9.42 -0.16
N ASN A 6 9.32 10.17 -1.26
CA ASN A 6 10.40 10.15 -2.25
C ASN A 6 11.75 10.59 -1.67
N ALA A 7 11.77 11.62 -0.81
CA ALA A 7 12.99 12.08 -0.17
C ALA A 7 13.61 11.01 0.73
N VAL A 8 12.77 10.31 1.51
CA VAL A 8 13.21 9.19 2.36
C VAL A 8 13.73 8.03 1.52
N MET A 9 13.02 7.66 0.46
CA MET A 9 13.41 6.52 -0.39
C MET A 9 14.70 6.77 -1.17
N LYS A 10 14.90 7.99 -1.70
CA LYS A 10 16.18 8.40 -2.31
C LYS A 10 17.34 8.41 -1.32
N ALA A 11 17.10 8.78 -0.07
CA ALA A 11 18.13 8.77 0.96
C ALA A 11 18.54 7.34 1.37
N VAL A 12 17.61 6.38 1.30
CA VAL A 12 17.86 4.96 1.64
C VAL A 12 18.46 4.18 0.47
N ASN A 13 17.98 4.39 -0.76
CA ASN A 13 18.52 3.78 -1.96
C ASN A 13 18.45 4.77 -3.15
N PRO A 14 19.59 5.35 -3.56
CA PRO A 14 19.64 6.32 -4.66
C PRO A 14 19.18 5.74 -6.00
N ASN A 15 19.27 4.42 -6.18
CA ASN A 15 18.84 3.68 -7.38
C ASN A 15 17.41 3.16 -7.27
N SER A 16 16.66 3.50 -6.21
CA SER A 16 15.24 3.17 -6.14
C SER A 16 14.47 4.06 -7.12
N GLU A 17 14.22 3.57 -8.33
CA GLU A 17 13.24 4.15 -9.24
C GLU A 17 11.84 3.83 -8.71
N LEU A 18 11.36 4.66 -7.79
CA LEU A 18 10.02 4.52 -7.25
C LEU A 18 9.03 5.20 -8.19
N ASN A 19 8.32 4.40 -8.98
CA ASN A 19 7.20 4.88 -9.79
C ASN A 19 6.00 5.21 -8.89
N LEU A 20 6.04 6.38 -8.25
CA LEU A 20 4.90 6.90 -7.51
C LEU A 20 3.82 7.38 -8.47
N ILE A 21 2.81 6.55 -8.67
CA ILE A 21 1.58 6.97 -9.33
C ILE A 21 0.73 7.72 -8.29
N GLN A 22 0.70 9.05 -8.38
CA GLN A 22 -0.23 9.85 -7.59
C GLN A 22 -1.64 9.65 -8.14
N VAL A 23 -2.41 8.80 -7.46
CA VAL A 23 -3.77 8.43 -7.89
C VAL A 23 -4.76 9.56 -7.59
N SER A 24 -4.85 10.55 -8.48
CA SER A 24 -5.90 11.57 -8.45
C SER A 24 -7.24 11.02 -8.94
N SER A 25 -7.22 10.02 -9.82
CA SER A 25 -8.37 9.20 -10.23
C SER A 25 -7.95 7.75 -10.44
N MET A 26 -8.44 6.84 -9.59
CA MET A 26 -8.24 5.40 -9.73
C MET A 26 -9.25 4.91 -10.79
N GLY A 27 -8.89 5.04 -12.06
CA GLY A 27 -9.70 4.64 -13.22
C GLY A 27 -9.27 3.28 -13.81
N PRO A 28 -10.02 2.78 -14.81
CA PRO A 28 -9.67 1.53 -15.51
C PRO A 28 -8.28 1.53 -16.14
N ASP A 29 -7.84 2.68 -16.63
CA ASP A 29 -6.51 2.94 -17.17
C ASP A 29 -5.39 2.63 -16.16
N THR A 30 -5.57 3.08 -14.91
CA THR A 30 -4.61 2.83 -13.82
C THR A 30 -4.56 1.34 -13.49
N ALA A 31 -5.72 0.66 -13.45
CA ALA A 31 -5.77 -0.78 -13.19
C ALA A 31 -5.06 -1.59 -14.29
N ILE A 32 -5.29 -1.25 -15.57
CA ILE A 32 -4.62 -1.90 -16.70
C ILE A 32 -3.10 -1.71 -16.61
N LEU A 33 -2.64 -0.48 -16.35
CA LEU A 33 -1.21 -0.19 -16.21
C LEU A 33 -0.57 -1.04 -15.08
N LEU A 34 -1.22 -1.08 -13.91
CA LEU A 34 -0.70 -1.83 -12.77
C LEU A 34 -0.71 -3.35 -13.03
N GLN A 35 -1.71 -3.87 -13.73
CA GLN A 35 -1.74 -5.28 -14.13
C GLN A 35 -0.59 -5.61 -15.08
N GLN A 36 -0.35 -4.78 -16.10
CA GLN A 36 0.80 -4.97 -17.00
C GLN A 36 2.14 -4.96 -16.26
N LYS A 37 2.26 -4.14 -15.20
CA LYS A 37 3.46 -4.09 -14.37
C LYS A 37 3.65 -5.39 -13.58
N ILE A 38 2.58 -5.94 -13.01
CA ILE A 38 2.61 -7.24 -12.34
C ILE A 38 2.99 -8.35 -13.33
N GLU A 39 2.43 -8.36 -14.53
CA GLU A 39 2.76 -9.33 -15.59
C GLU A 39 4.23 -9.25 -16.04
N GLN A 40 4.86 -8.08 -15.91
CA GLN A 40 6.30 -7.87 -16.16
C GLN A 40 7.20 -8.31 -14.98
N GLY A 41 6.61 -8.82 -13.89
CA GLY A 41 7.32 -9.24 -12.68
C GLY A 41 7.61 -8.10 -11.70
N GLU A 42 7.00 -6.93 -11.88
CA GLU A 42 7.10 -5.82 -10.93
C GLU A 42 6.12 -5.97 -9.76
N TRP A 43 6.43 -5.29 -8.65
CA TRP A 43 5.62 -5.32 -7.44
C TRP A 43 4.76 -4.06 -7.36
N VAL A 44 3.48 -4.23 -6.97
CA VAL A 44 2.57 -3.13 -6.69
C VAL A 44 2.31 -3.08 -5.19
N VAL A 45 2.70 -1.98 -4.54
CA VAL A 45 2.47 -1.76 -3.11
C VAL A 45 1.37 -0.72 -2.94
N ILE A 46 0.32 -1.07 -2.21
CA ILE A 46 -0.85 -0.23 -1.98
C ILE A 46 -0.98 0.05 -0.48
N VAL A 47 -1.07 1.33 -0.11
CA VAL A 47 -1.35 1.73 1.27
C VAL A 47 -2.86 1.60 1.53
N GLY A 48 -3.25 0.61 2.33
CA GLY A 48 -4.64 0.20 2.52
C GLY A 48 -5.38 0.81 3.72
N ASP A 49 -4.70 1.59 4.57
CA ASP A 49 -5.23 2.07 5.87
C ASP A 49 -5.70 3.54 5.85
N ARG A 50 -5.38 4.30 4.80
CA ARG A 50 -5.67 5.75 4.76
C ARG A 50 -7.00 6.06 4.09
N THR A 51 -7.97 6.53 4.88
CA THR A 51 -9.22 7.11 4.37
C THR A 51 -8.99 8.49 3.78
N SER A 52 -9.69 8.83 2.69
CA SER A 52 -9.63 10.17 2.10
C SER A 52 -10.31 11.20 3.02
N THR A 53 -9.65 12.32 3.28
CA THR A 53 -10.23 13.45 4.02
C THR A 53 -11.31 14.22 3.24
N SER A 54 -11.44 13.98 1.92
CA SER A 54 -12.34 14.73 1.04
C SER A 54 -13.52 13.92 0.48
N LYS A 55 -13.54 12.60 0.68
CA LYS A 55 -14.62 11.70 0.24
C LYS A 55 -14.96 10.71 1.35
N GLU A 56 -15.75 11.16 2.32
CA GLU A 56 -16.19 10.38 3.49
C GLU A 56 -16.97 9.09 3.11
N ASN A 57 -17.52 9.00 1.90
CA ASN A 57 -18.50 7.96 1.54
C ASN A 57 -17.94 6.67 0.92
N ARG A 58 -16.63 6.43 0.88
CA ARG A 58 -16.06 5.17 0.33
C ARG A 58 -15.22 4.41 1.35
N VAL A 59 -15.82 4.16 2.51
CA VAL A 59 -15.22 3.35 3.57
C VAL A 59 -16.04 2.09 3.85
N VAL A 60 -15.37 1.07 4.35
CA VAL A 60 -16.00 -0.09 5.00
C VAL A 60 -15.61 -0.04 6.47
N TRP A 61 -16.57 -0.28 7.35
CA TRP A 61 -16.32 -0.41 8.77
C TRP A 61 -16.00 -1.86 9.09
N ALA A 62 -14.88 -2.07 9.78
CA ALA A 62 -14.45 -3.38 10.26
C ALA A 62 -13.88 -3.25 11.67
N ASP A 63 -13.92 -4.34 12.44
CA ASP A 63 -13.28 -4.37 13.75
C ASP A 63 -11.76 -4.36 13.59
N PHE A 64 -11.13 -3.39 14.23
CA PHE A 64 -9.69 -3.23 14.25
C PHE A 64 -9.23 -2.91 15.67
N LEU A 65 -8.32 -3.73 16.20
CA LEU A 65 -7.83 -3.62 17.58
C LEU A 65 -8.98 -3.55 18.63
N GLY A 66 -10.05 -4.32 18.39
CA GLY A 66 -11.20 -4.43 19.28
C GLY A 66 -12.19 -3.26 19.19
N LYS A 67 -12.08 -2.37 18.20
CA LYS A 67 -13.02 -1.27 17.97
C LYS A 67 -13.35 -1.13 16.47
N PRO A 68 -14.57 -0.67 16.12
CA PRO A 68 -14.88 -0.35 14.73
C PRO A 68 -13.98 0.76 14.20
N ALA A 69 -13.37 0.53 13.03
CA ALA A 69 -12.55 1.51 12.32
C ALA A 69 -12.95 1.59 10.84
N PRO A 70 -12.86 2.78 10.21
CA PRO A 70 -13.13 2.93 8.79
C PRO A 70 -11.89 2.59 7.95
N PHE A 71 -12.06 1.74 6.95
CA PHE A 71 -11.04 1.39 5.96
C PHE A 71 -11.43 1.88 4.57
N PRO A 72 -10.49 2.43 3.75
CA PRO A 72 -10.79 2.90 2.41
C PRO A 72 -11.14 1.73 1.47
N GLN A 73 -12.23 1.82 0.70
CA GLN A 73 -12.61 0.76 -0.25
C GLN A 73 -11.66 0.65 -1.45
N GLY A 74 -11.11 1.78 -1.92
CA GLY A 74 -10.34 1.86 -3.17
C GLY A 74 -9.16 0.88 -3.26
N PRO A 75 -8.24 0.87 -2.27
CA PRO A 75 -7.12 -0.08 -2.24
C PRO A 75 -7.52 -1.54 -2.40
N PHE A 76 -8.52 -2.00 -1.65
CA PHE A 76 -8.97 -3.39 -1.67
C PHE A 76 -9.69 -3.74 -2.97
N MET A 77 -10.51 -2.82 -3.51
CA MET A 77 -11.13 -3.02 -4.82
C MET A 77 -10.08 -3.11 -5.93
N LEU A 78 -9.08 -2.22 -5.93
CA LEU A 78 -8.00 -2.26 -6.90
C LEU A 78 -7.25 -3.59 -6.82
N ALA A 79 -6.85 -4.03 -5.62
CA ALA A 79 -6.19 -5.33 -5.42
C ALA A 79 -7.01 -6.49 -6.01
N SER A 80 -8.33 -6.52 -5.77
CA SER A 80 -9.21 -7.56 -6.30
C SER A 80 -9.30 -7.60 -7.84
N VAL A 81 -9.15 -6.44 -8.50
CA VAL A 81 -9.19 -6.33 -9.97
C VAL A 81 -7.88 -6.75 -10.62
N LEU A 82 -6.76 -6.60 -9.92
CA LEU A 82 -5.43 -6.94 -10.44
C LEU A 82 -5.24 -8.45 -10.63
N LYS A 83 -6.04 -9.28 -9.94
CA LYS A 83 -6.00 -10.77 -10.02
C LYS A 83 -4.60 -11.33 -9.76
N ALA A 84 -3.94 -10.78 -8.74
CA ALA A 84 -2.63 -11.22 -8.30
C ALA A 84 -2.72 -11.57 -6.81
N PRO A 85 -1.90 -12.51 -6.32
CA PRO A 85 -1.84 -12.84 -4.90
C PRO A 85 -1.58 -11.59 -4.06
N VAL A 86 -2.44 -11.35 -3.07
CA VAL A 86 -2.35 -10.22 -2.16
C VAL A 86 -1.62 -10.67 -0.90
N TYR A 87 -0.64 -9.87 -0.48
CA TYR A 87 0.06 -10.05 0.77
C TYR A 87 -0.12 -8.81 1.65
N LEU A 88 -0.33 -9.03 2.96
CA LEU A 88 -0.20 -7.98 3.96
C LEU A 88 1.27 -7.76 4.27
N LEU A 89 1.67 -6.49 4.43
CA LEU A 89 3.04 -6.08 4.75
C LEU A 89 3.02 -5.28 6.06
N PHE A 90 3.77 -5.75 7.06
CA PHE A 90 3.93 -5.05 8.34
C PHE A 90 5.40 -4.79 8.62
N GLY A 91 5.74 -3.54 8.95
CA GLY A 91 7.06 -3.16 9.47
C GLY A 91 6.96 -2.83 10.95
N LEU A 92 7.51 -3.67 11.81
CA LEU A 92 7.50 -3.48 13.25
C LEU A 92 8.91 -3.12 13.72
N ARG A 93 9.02 -2.02 14.49
CA ARG A 93 10.31 -1.65 15.10
C ARG A 93 10.62 -2.65 16.22
N ASP A 94 11.85 -3.13 16.24
CA ASP A 94 12.39 -3.87 17.37
C ASP A 94 12.91 -2.88 18.42
N ASP A 95 12.15 -2.73 19.50
CA ASP A 95 12.48 -1.82 20.60
C ASP A 95 13.57 -2.38 21.53
N GLU A 96 13.92 -3.66 21.41
CA GLU A 96 14.98 -4.30 22.20
C GLU A 96 16.37 -4.14 21.55
N ALA A 97 16.41 -3.79 20.27
CA ALA A 97 17.65 -3.58 19.54
C ALA A 97 18.37 -2.29 19.99
N ASN A 98 19.68 -2.38 20.23
CA ASN A 98 20.53 -1.24 20.58
C ASN A 98 20.65 -0.19 19.45
N THR A 99 20.30 -0.56 18.23
CA THR A 99 20.26 0.32 17.05
C THR A 99 18.91 0.18 16.36
N PRO A 100 18.43 1.20 15.61
CA PRO A 100 17.14 1.12 14.92
C PRO A 100 17.07 -0.12 14.02
N HIS A 101 16.21 -1.06 14.38
CA HIS A 101 15.97 -2.30 13.66
C HIS A 101 14.47 -2.48 13.41
N PHE A 102 14.11 -2.99 12.24
CA PHE A 102 12.72 -3.20 11.84
C PHE A 102 12.56 -4.61 11.28
N ASN A 103 11.63 -5.36 11.85
CA ASN A 103 11.19 -6.65 11.32
C ASN A 103 10.09 -6.42 10.30
N VAL A 104 10.26 -6.97 9.09
CA VAL A 104 9.27 -6.87 8.01
C VAL A 104 8.60 -8.23 7.81
N TYR A 105 7.28 -8.25 7.93
CA TYR A 105 6.45 -9.43 7.79
C TYR A 105 5.64 -9.36 6.50
N PHE A 106 5.54 -10.49 5.81
CA PHE A 106 4.67 -10.69 4.64
C PHE A 106 3.73 -11.86 4.94
N GLU A 107 2.43 -11.61 4.90
CA GLU A 107 1.40 -12.63 5.16
C GLU A 107 0.50 -12.76 3.94
N HIS A 108 0.34 -13.97 3.41
CA HIS A 108 -0.62 -14.21 2.32
C HIS A 108 -2.03 -13.89 2.80
N PHE A 109 -2.77 -13.13 1.99
CA PHE A 109 -4.09 -12.63 2.33
C PHE A 109 -5.17 -13.22 1.42
N SER A 110 -4.95 -13.22 0.10
CA SER A 110 -5.89 -13.75 -0.88
C SER A 110 -5.19 -14.07 -2.21
N ASP A 111 -5.82 -14.90 -3.02
CA ASP A 111 -5.46 -15.14 -4.43
C ASP A 111 -6.23 -14.22 -5.39
#